data_AF-A0A0C9Z6F6-F1
#
_entry.id   AF-A0A0C9Z6F6-F1
#
_cell.length_a   1.000
_cell.length_b   1.000
_cell.length_c   1.000
_cell.angle_alpha   90.00
_cell.angle_beta   90.00
_cell.angle_gamma   90.00
#
_symmetry.space_group_name_H-M   'P 1'
#
loop_
_entity.id
_entity.type
_entity.pdbx_description
1 polymer ?
#
loop_
_entity_poly.entity_id
_entity_poly.type
_entity_poly.pdbx_seq_one_letter_code
_entity_poly.pdbx_strand_id
1 'polypeptide(L)'
;MECPQFRQLILYLRCDLWDTDIPHRTKTCELILQCWRERFMQLRVELKIGHFTMDNAANNDTAMVVFVWILQEEHEFDIDPVACHICCFPHIINICVQHLINSYKCADFSGLLRTWGNPPRVLHKKEFITVVQEDPIWHGWETNINLVPEKLEQMHWEVLQDLKFSLQAPAAAHHTMTSERIPLLSGALPTYETFLEQWKRISMSSMNPQFGPLLKEGLAHGERYHKHMHANKAYVFAMFAHPSIRFSWVERKWCNEISSVKASILELVSTHLGKFIVYADCYPFRDARIPHEVCQ
;
A
#
# COMPACT_ATOMS: atom_id res chain seq x y z
N MET A 1 32.75 21.49 -9.05
CA MET A 1 33.22 20.61 -10.13
C MET A 1 34.58 21.14 -10.54
N GLU A 2 35.61 20.81 -9.76
CA GLU A 2 36.95 21.41 -9.92
C GLU A 2 37.94 20.50 -10.66
N CYS A 3 37.56 19.26 -10.95
CA CYS A 3 38.39 18.31 -11.69
C CYS A 3 38.52 18.78 -13.16
N PRO A 4 39.72 19.19 -13.63
CA PRO A 4 39.89 19.71 -14.98
C PRO A 4 39.52 18.70 -16.07
N GLN A 5 39.82 17.41 -15.83
CA GLN A 5 39.49 16.31 -16.74
C GLN A 5 37.98 16.13 -16.88
N PHE A 6 37.23 16.31 -15.79
CA PHE A 6 35.77 16.22 -15.81
C PHE A 6 35.14 17.41 -16.55
N ARG A 7 35.68 18.62 -16.37
CA ARG A 7 35.22 19.81 -17.11
C ARG A 7 35.48 19.68 -18.60
N GLN A 8 36.68 19.22 -18.99
CA GLN A 8 37.00 18.93 -20.39
C GLN A 8 36.07 17.87 -21.00
N LEU A 9 35.73 16.82 -20.25
CA LEU A 9 34.76 15.81 -20.71
C LEU A 9 33.38 16.42 -20.96
N ILE A 10 32.89 17.31 -20.09
CA ILE A 10 31.60 18.00 -20.29
C ILE A 10 31.64 18.87 -21.56
N LEU A 11 32.69 19.68 -21.74
CA LEU A 11 32.85 20.54 -22.93
C LEU A 11 33.01 19.73 -24.22
N TYR A 12 33.62 18.54 -24.14
CA TYR A 12 33.69 17.62 -25.28
C TYR A 12 32.32 17.07 -25.67
N LEU A 13 31.47 16.74 -24.68
CA LEU A 13 30.12 16.21 -24.91
C LEU A 13 29.10 17.28 -25.32
N ARG A 14 29.38 18.56 -25.04
CA ARG A 14 28.46 19.68 -25.26
C ARG A 14 29.21 20.87 -25.88
N CYS A 15 29.23 20.88 -27.21
CA CYS A 15 29.89 21.92 -28.00
C CYS A 15 29.26 23.32 -27.89
N ASP A 16 28.05 23.41 -27.31
CA ASP A 16 27.32 24.63 -27.03
C ASP A 16 27.70 25.30 -25.69
N LEU A 17 28.48 24.62 -24.84
CA LEU A 17 28.89 25.11 -23.53
C LEU A 17 30.31 25.67 -23.54
N TRP A 18 30.53 26.77 -22.83
CA TRP A 18 31.86 27.30 -22.53
C TRP A 18 32.24 26.97 -21.09
N ASP A 19 33.54 27.00 -20.77
CA ASP A 19 34.01 26.65 -19.41
C ASP A 19 33.40 27.58 -18.33
N THR A 20 33.11 28.82 -18.69
CA THR A 20 32.39 29.79 -17.83
C THR A 20 30.96 29.39 -17.51
N ASP A 21 30.34 28.54 -18.32
CA ASP A 21 28.97 28.05 -18.12
C ASP A 21 28.93 26.86 -17.14
N ILE A 22 30.08 26.24 -16.85
CA ILE A 22 30.18 25.14 -15.88
C ILE A 22 30.36 25.72 -14.47
N PRO A 23 29.34 25.64 -13.60
CA PRO A 23 29.39 26.28 -12.29
C PRO A 23 30.51 25.68 -11.42
N HIS A 24 31.23 26.57 -10.73
CA HIS A 24 32.19 26.19 -9.70
C HIS A 24 31.49 25.43 -8.56
N ARG A 25 32.21 24.57 -7.83
CA ARG A 25 31.66 23.79 -6.69
C ARG A 25 30.83 24.65 -5.75
N THR A 26 31.33 25.83 -5.38
CA THR A 26 30.63 26.78 -4.49
C THR A 26 29.28 27.16 -5.07
N LYS A 27 29.23 27.51 -6.35
CA LYS A 27 27.98 27.91 -7.01
C LYS A 27 27.00 26.74 -7.14
N THR A 28 27.49 25.55 -7.46
CA THR A 28 26.66 24.33 -7.45
C THR A 28 26.08 24.06 -6.06
N CYS A 29 26.88 24.21 -5.00
CA CYS A 29 26.45 24.03 -3.63
C CYS A 29 25.35 25.05 -3.24
N GLU A 30 25.56 26.32 -3.56
CA GLU A 30 24.57 27.38 -3.36
C GLU A 30 23.23 27.07 -4.06
N LEU A 31 23.29 26.67 -5.33
CA LEU A 31 22.09 26.34 -6.12
C LEU A 31 21.36 25.11 -5.57
N ILE A 32 22.09 24.08 -5.13
CA ILE A 32 21.50 22.91 -4.47
C ILE A 32 20.79 23.32 -3.17
N LEU A 33 21.45 24.12 -2.33
CA LEU A 33 20.86 24.60 -1.07
C LEU A 33 19.67 25.52 -1.31
N GLN A 34 19.70 26.34 -2.35
CA GLN A 34 18.56 27.16 -2.74
C GLN A 34 17.38 26.29 -3.22
N CYS A 35 17.63 25.34 -4.14
CA CYS A 35 16.61 24.42 -4.63
C CYS A 35 16.02 23.57 -3.50
N TRP A 36 16.85 23.10 -2.56
CA TRP A 36 16.39 22.43 -1.35
C TRP A 36 15.49 23.32 -0.50
N ARG A 37 15.88 24.57 -0.24
CA ARG A 37 15.05 25.50 0.54
C ARG A 37 13.71 25.78 -0.13
N GLU A 38 13.70 26.00 -1.43
CA GLU A 38 12.46 26.20 -2.20
C GLU A 38 11.56 24.96 -2.14
N ARG A 39 12.13 23.77 -2.36
CA ARG A 39 11.39 22.50 -2.27
C ARG A 39 10.89 22.24 -0.85
N PHE A 40 11.70 22.56 0.17
CA PHE A 40 11.34 22.39 1.56
C PHE A 40 10.18 23.30 1.95
N MET A 41 10.11 24.55 1.45
CA MET A 41 8.95 25.42 1.70
C MET A 41 7.66 24.88 1.09
N GLN A 42 7.73 24.30 -0.11
CA GLN A 42 6.57 23.61 -0.70
C GLN A 42 6.16 22.39 0.13
N LEU A 43 7.13 21.56 0.52
CA LEU A 43 6.90 20.42 1.40
C LEU A 43 6.29 20.85 2.74
N ARG A 44 6.73 21.95 3.35
CA ARG A 44 6.14 22.47 4.60
C ARG A 44 4.65 22.75 4.45
N VAL A 45 4.23 23.29 3.31
CA VAL A 45 2.81 23.55 3.02
C VAL A 45 2.06 22.23 2.87
N GLU A 46 2.58 21.29 2.07
CA GLU A 46 2.02 19.93 1.91
C GLU A 46 1.93 19.14 3.24
N LEU A 47 2.94 19.27 4.11
CA LEU A 47 3.04 18.56 5.39
C LEU A 47 2.06 19.08 6.45
N LYS A 48 1.57 20.33 6.34
CA LYS A 48 0.57 20.90 7.27
C LYS A 48 -0.81 20.22 7.21
N ILE A 49 -1.03 19.36 6.22
CA ILE A 49 -2.27 18.61 5.97
C ILE A 49 -1.97 17.10 5.82
N GLY A 50 -0.70 16.70 6.00
CA GLY A 50 -0.18 15.43 5.52
C GLY A 50 -0.57 14.23 6.38
N HIS A 51 -0.94 13.14 5.71
CA HIS A 51 -0.89 11.78 6.25
C HIS A 51 0.34 11.07 5.68
N PHE A 52 1.00 10.25 6.47
CA PHE A 52 2.25 9.56 6.11
C PHE A 52 1.99 8.08 5.96
N THR A 53 2.34 7.51 4.81
CA THR A 53 2.30 6.06 4.63
C THR A 53 3.67 5.46 4.92
N MET A 54 3.75 4.52 5.86
CA MET A 54 5.00 3.84 6.22
C MET A 54 4.76 2.32 6.27
N ASP A 55 5.84 1.52 6.18
CA ASP A 55 5.72 0.09 6.43
C ASP A 55 5.29 -0.18 7.89
N ASN A 56 4.85 -1.39 8.20
CA ASN A 56 4.21 -1.66 9.50
C ASN A 56 5.18 -2.27 10.50
N ALA A 57 6.48 -2.01 10.35
CA ALA A 57 7.46 -2.36 11.35
C ALA A 57 7.21 -1.52 12.62
N ALA A 58 7.28 -2.15 13.80
CA ALA A 58 6.96 -1.50 15.08
C ALA A 58 7.87 -0.29 15.39
N ASN A 59 9.07 -0.24 14.81
CA ASN A 59 9.95 0.92 14.94
C ASN A 59 9.41 2.17 14.21
N ASN A 60 8.50 2.03 13.24
CA ASN A 60 7.88 3.17 12.57
C ASN A 60 6.90 3.91 13.46
N ASP A 61 6.26 3.24 14.43
CA ASP A 61 5.45 3.93 15.43
C ASP A 61 6.32 4.90 16.25
N THR A 62 7.51 4.45 16.65
CA THR A 62 8.49 5.28 17.36
C THR A 62 9.06 6.36 16.44
N ALA A 63 9.36 6.01 15.19
CA ALA A 63 9.87 6.96 14.20
C ALA A 63 8.86 8.08 13.93
N MET A 64 7.56 7.78 13.85
CA MET A 64 6.50 8.78 13.70
C MET A 64 6.42 9.74 14.88
N VAL A 65 6.55 9.25 16.12
CA VAL A 65 6.59 10.11 17.31
C VAL A 65 7.78 11.06 17.25
N VAL A 66 8.98 10.55 16.93
CA VAL A 66 10.20 11.38 16.81
C VAL A 66 10.08 12.38 15.65
N PHE A 67 9.55 11.94 14.51
CA PHE A 67 9.37 12.77 13.33
C PHE A 67 8.40 13.93 13.61
N VAL A 68 7.28 13.65 14.25
CA VAL A 68 6.32 14.68 14.68
C VAL A 68 6.93 15.62 15.70
N TRP A 69 7.69 15.12 16.67
CA TRP A 69 8.39 15.97 17.65
C TRP A 69 9.35 16.96 16.98
N ILE A 70 10.14 16.50 15.99
CA ILE A 70 11.03 17.36 15.20
C ILE A 70 10.23 18.43 14.42
N LEU A 71 9.08 18.05 13.85
CA LEU A 71 8.21 19.01 13.15
C LEU A 71 7.54 20.00 14.11
N GLN A 72 7.23 19.60 15.33
CA GLN A 72 6.62 20.46 16.36
C GLN A 72 7.63 21.48 16.91
N GLU A 73 8.92 21.15 16.99
CA GLU A 73 9.99 22.09 17.33
C GLU A 73 10.09 23.26 16.33
N GLU A 74 9.66 23.05 15.08
CA GLU A 74 9.52 24.12 14.08
C GLU A 74 8.27 25.01 14.30
N HIS A 75 7.52 24.79 15.40
CA HIS A 75 6.38 25.58 15.91
C HIS A 75 5.20 25.84 14.94
N GLU A 76 5.09 25.10 13.85
CA GLU A 76 4.08 25.36 12.80
C GLU A 76 3.22 24.13 12.42
N PHE A 77 3.39 22.99 13.09
CA PHE A 77 2.74 21.73 12.75
C PHE A 77 1.98 21.15 13.94
N ASP A 78 0.67 20.95 13.77
CA ASP A 78 -0.20 20.22 14.69
C ASP A 78 -0.56 18.88 14.04
N ILE A 79 0.32 17.89 14.24
CA ILE A 79 0.22 16.55 13.65
C ILE A 79 0.04 15.54 14.78
N ASP A 80 -1.03 14.77 14.71
CA ASP A 80 -1.20 13.59 15.57
C ASP A 80 -0.41 12.42 14.96
N PRO A 81 0.63 11.88 15.64
CA PRO A 81 1.48 10.83 15.08
C PRO A 81 0.73 9.51 14.83
N VAL A 82 -0.43 9.30 15.46
CA VAL A 82 -1.27 8.12 15.25
C VAL A 82 -2.31 8.39 14.16
N ALA A 83 -3.04 9.51 14.24
CA ALA A 83 -4.09 9.79 13.27
C ALA A 83 -3.53 10.06 11.86
N CYS A 84 -2.34 10.67 11.78
CA CYS A 84 -1.67 10.96 10.50
C CYS A 84 -0.83 9.80 9.98
N HIS A 85 -0.71 8.68 10.70
CA HIS A 85 0.00 7.49 10.23
C HIS A 85 -0.96 6.53 9.49
N ILE A 86 -0.63 6.25 8.23
CA ILE A 86 -1.32 5.30 7.36
C ILE A 86 -0.44 4.07 7.19
N CYS A 87 -0.94 2.91 7.63
CA CYS A 87 -0.22 1.65 7.44
C CYS A 87 -0.11 1.28 5.95
N CYS A 88 1.05 0.81 5.52
CA CYS A 88 1.28 0.36 4.16
C CYS A 88 0.44 -0.89 3.85
N PHE A 89 -0.55 -0.73 2.97
CA PHE A 89 -1.50 -1.80 2.61
C PHE A 89 -0.82 -3.07 2.05
N PRO A 90 0.07 -2.98 1.03
CA PRO A 90 0.81 -4.15 0.55
C PRO A 90 1.58 -4.88 1.65
N HIS A 91 2.18 -4.13 2.59
CA HIS A 91 2.95 -4.70 3.68
C HIS A 91 2.06 -5.49 4.64
N ILE A 92 0.84 -5.01 4.94
CA ILE A 92 -0.13 -5.78 5.75
C ILE A 92 -0.49 -7.10 5.08
N ILE A 93 -0.83 -7.06 3.78
CA ILE A 93 -1.19 -8.26 3.02
C ILE A 93 -0.03 -9.27 3.02
N ASN A 94 1.20 -8.79 2.82
CA ASN A 94 2.38 -9.62 2.87
C ASN A 94 2.58 -10.27 4.26
N ILE A 95 2.40 -9.55 5.37
CA ILE A 95 2.46 -10.13 6.73
C ILE A 95 1.45 -11.27 6.87
N CYS A 96 0.19 -11.03 6.50
CA CYS A 96 -0.86 -12.06 6.54
C CYS A 96 -0.47 -13.31 5.73
N VAL A 97 0.06 -13.12 4.51
CA VAL A 97 0.50 -14.20 3.63
C VAL A 97 1.72 -14.95 4.20
N GLN A 98 2.66 -14.26 4.84
CA GLN A 98 3.80 -14.91 5.48
C GLN A 98 3.35 -15.85 6.61
N HIS A 99 2.39 -15.43 7.43
CA HIS A 99 1.80 -16.31 8.47
C HIS A 99 1.09 -17.53 7.88
N LEU A 100 0.37 -17.34 6.77
CA LEU A 100 -0.23 -18.45 6.02
C LEU A 100 0.86 -19.43 5.55
N ILE A 101 1.88 -18.94 4.84
CA ILE A 101 2.97 -19.79 4.31
C ILE A 101 3.69 -20.53 5.44
N ASN A 102 3.97 -19.87 6.56
CA ASN A 102 4.59 -20.51 7.72
C ASN A 102 3.70 -21.59 8.33
N SER A 103 2.38 -21.36 8.36
CA SER A 103 1.42 -22.38 8.82
C SER A 103 1.43 -23.61 7.91
N TYR A 104 1.53 -23.44 6.59
CA TYR A 104 1.70 -24.57 5.66
C TYR A 104 3.03 -25.31 5.84
N LYS A 105 4.13 -24.59 6.10
CA LYS A 105 5.45 -25.22 6.31
C LYS A 105 5.49 -26.11 7.55
N CYS A 106 4.75 -25.74 8.60
CA CYS A 106 4.73 -26.44 9.87
C CYS A 106 3.58 -27.46 10.01
N ALA A 107 2.67 -27.51 9.04
CA ALA A 107 1.50 -28.38 9.13
C ALA A 107 1.85 -29.82 8.75
N ASP A 108 1.35 -30.77 9.53
CA ASP A 108 1.35 -32.18 9.17
C ASP A 108 0.10 -32.48 8.31
N PHE A 109 0.36 -32.95 7.08
CA PHE A 109 -0.70 -33.25 6.11
C PHE A 109 -0.97 -34.75 5.95
N SER A 110 -0.22 -35.61 6.64
CA SER A 110 -0.29 -37.07 6.49
C SER A 110 -1.64 -37.69 6.89
N GLY A 111 -2.39 -37.04 7.79
CA GLY A 111 -3.69 -37.52 8.29
C GLY A 111 -4.94 -36.85 7.69
N LEU A 112 -4.79 -35.96 6.71
CA LEU A 112 -5.93 -35.22 6.13
C LEU A 112 -6.56 -36.02 4.98
N LEU A 113 -7.83 -36.41 5.15
CA LEU A 113 -8.64 -36.89 4.04
C LEU A 113 -9.03 -35.69 3.16
N ARG A 114 -8.21 -35.38 2.14
CA ARG A 114 -8.36 -34.21 1.27
C ARG A 114 -9.38 -34.43 0.16
N THR A 115 -10.64 -34.61 0.50
CA THR A 115 -11.73 -34.57 -0.49
C THR A 115 -12.30 -33.15 -0.55
N TRP A 116 -11.89 -32.36 -1.54
CA TRP A 116 -12.47 -31.04 -1.78
C TRP A 116 -13.97 -31.16 -2.04
N GLY A 117 -14.79 -30.48 -1.22
CA GLY A 117 -16.24 -30.45 -1.43
C GLY A 117 -16.66 -29.68 -2.69
N ASN A 118 -15.85 -28.69 -3.11
CA ASN A 118 -16.03 -27.90 -4.33
C ASN A 118 -14.68 -27.28 -4.74
N PRO A 119 -13.84 -27.98 -5.51
CA PRO A 119 -12.53 -27.44 -5.87
C PRO A 119 -12.69 -26.22 -6.81
N PRO A 120 -11.94 -25.12 -6.60
CA PRO A 120 -11.67 -24.18 -7.70
C PRO A 120 -10.97 -24.95 -8.83
N ARG A 121 -10.90 -24.37 -10.03
CA ARG A 121 -10.28 -24.97 -11.24
C ARG A 121 -9.05 -25.83 -10.88
N VAL A 122 -9.18 -27.15 -11.02
CA VAL A 122 -8.17 -28.13 -10.59
C VAL A 122 -6.83 -27.77 -11.20
N LEU A 123 -5.79 -27.67 -10.37
CA LEU A 123 -4.45 -27.41 -10.86
C LEU A 123 -3.92 -28.70 -11.50
N HIS A 124 -3.95 -28.77 -12.83
CA HIS A 124 -3.35 -29.89 -13.55
C HIS A 124 -1.83 -29.70 -13.63
N LYS A 125 -1.08 -30.75 -13.26
CA LYS A 125 0.39 -30.79 -13.32
C LYS A 125 0.94 -30.27 -14.66
N LYS A 126 0.34 -30.70 -15.78
CA LYS A 126 0.78 -30.29 -17.13
C LYS A 126 0.63 -28.79 -17.32
N GLU A 127 -0.54 -28.23 -16.99
CA GLU A 127 -0.81 -26.79 -17.13
C GLU A 127 0.08 -25.95 -16.23
N PHE A 128 0.31 -26.38 -14.97
CA PHE A 128 1.19 -25.67 -14.06
C PHE A 128 2.65 -25.68 -14.55
N ILE A 129 3.14 -26.83 -15.00
CA ILE A 129 4.50 -26.93 -15.56
C ILE A 129 4.62 -26.05 -16.81
N THR A 130 3.64 -26.07 -17.72
CA THR A 130 3.65 -25.21 -18.91
C THR A 130 3.71 -23.73 -18.53
N VAL A 131 2.85 -23.28 -17.59
CA VAL A 131 2.84 -21.88 -17.14
C VAL A 131 4.15 -21.48 -16.47
N VAL A 132 4.73 -22.35 -15.64
CA VAL A 132 6.02 -22.07 -14.97
C VAL A 132 7.16 -22.05 -15.99
N GLN A 133 7.17 -22.95 -16.97
CA GLN A 133 8.20 -23.00 -18.01
C GLN A 133 8.19 -21.77 -18.93
N GLU A 134 7.03 -21.15 -19.10
CA GLU A 134 6.88 -19.90 -19.87
C GLU A 134 7.31 -18.65 -19.06
N ASP A 135 7.66 -18.78 -17.77
CA ASP A 135 8.10 -17.68 -16.92
C ASP A 135 9.60 -17.32 -17.17
N PRO A 136 9.96 -16.04 -17.36
CA PRO A 136 11.34 -15.61 -17.47
C PRO A 136 12.22 -16.00 -16.26
N ILE A 137 11.62 -16.18 -15.07
CA ILE A 137 12.31 -16.62 -13.84
C ILE A 137 12.73 -18.10 -13.94
N TRP A 138 11.95 -18.93 -14.62
CA TRP A 138 12.25 -20.36 -14.82
C TRP A 138 13.54 -20.60 -15.61
N HIS A 139 13.82 -19.74 -16.60
CA HIS A 139 15.04 -19.79 -17.39
C HIS A 139 16.30 -19.52 -16.53
N GLY A 140 16.14 -18.81 -15.41
CA GLY A 140 17.19 -18.65 -14.39
C GLY A 140 17.40 -19.91 -13.55
N TRP A 141 16.34 -20.70 -13.31
CA TRP A 141 16.42 -21.97 -12.58
C TRP A 141 17.05 -23.11 -13.40
N GLU A 142 16.98 -23.10 -14.73
CA GLU A 142 17.61 -24.11 -15.59
C GLU A 142 19.10 -24.32 -15.35
N THR A 143 19.82 -23.26 -14.97
CA THR A 143 21.25 -23.36 -14.62
C THR A 143 21.52 -24.06 -13.28
N ASN A 144 20.49 -24.37 -12.49
CA ASN A 144 20.57 -25.03 -11.17
C ASN A 144 19.81 -26.38 -11.09
N ILE A 145 19.30 -26.92 -12.20
CA ILE A 145 18.33 -28.04 -12.24
C ILE A 145 18.89 -29.45 -11.93
N ASN A 146 20.12 -29.59 -11.44
CA ASN A 146 20.56 -30.89 -10.90
C ASN A 146 19.93 -31.25 -9.53
N LEU A 147 18.98 -30.45 -9.00
CA LEU A 147 18.49 -30.58 -7.62
C LEU A 147 17.04 -31.06 -7.42
N VAL A 148 16.22 -31.33 -8.44
CA VAL A 148 14.85 -31.86 -8.17
C VAL A 148 14.44 -33.01 -9.09
N PRO A 149 14.96 -34.23 -8.88
CA PRO A 149 14.40 -35.44 -9.47
C PRO A 149 13.29 -36.08 -8.60
N GLU A 150 12.78 -35.40 -7.56
CA GLU A 150 11.67 -35.93 -6.77
C GLU A 150 10.32 -35.55 -7.39
N LYS A 151 9.61 -36.57 -7.90
CA LYS A 151 8.24 -36.42 -8.40
C LYS A 151 7.33 -36.06 -7.22
N LEU A 152 6.81 -34.83 -7.19
CA LEU A 152 5.73 -34.45 -6.29
C LEU A 152 4.56 -35.44 -6.41
N GLU A 153 4.28 -36.16 -5.32
CA GLU A 153 3.10 -37.00 -5.14
C GLU A 153 1.78 -36.22 -5.19
N GLN A 154 0.66 -36.94 -5.34
CA GLN A 154 -0.69 -36.37 -5.42
C GLN A 154 -1.02 -35.44 -4.24
N MET A 155 -0.64 -35.82 -3.01
CA MET A 155 -0.80 -35.00 -1.82
C MET A 155 -0.13 -33.63 -1.95
N HIS A 156 1.07 -33.56 -2.53
CA HIS A 156 1.78 -32.30 -2.72
C HIS A 156 1.03 -31.36 -3.69
N TRP A 157 0.40 -31.92 -4.74
CA TRP A 157 -0.42 -31.13 -5.66
C TRP A 157 -1.69 -30.58 -5.00
N GLU A 158 -2.31 -31.35 -4.11
CA GLU A 158 -3.46 -30.90 -3.34
C GLU A 158 -3.08 -29.78 -2.36
N VAL A 159 -1.93 -29.89 -1.68
CA VAL A 159 -1.39 -28.81 -0.83
C VAL A 159 -1.14 -27.54 -1.64
N LEU A 160 -0.57 -27.65 -2.84
CA LEU A 160 -0.36 -26.51 -3.74
C LEU A 160 -1.68 -25.89 -4.21
N GLN A 161 -2.72 -26.71 -4.43
CA GLN A 161 -4.06 -26.22 -4.75
C GLN A 161 -4.69 -25.44 -3.59
N ASP A 162 -4.58 -25.96 -2.36
CA ASP A 162 -5.05 -25.26 -1.16
C ASP A 162 -4.32 -23.92 -0.98
N LEU A 163 -3.00 -23.92 -1.16
CA LEU A 163 -2.19 -22.71 -1.07
C LEU A 163 -2.62 -21.70 -2.15
N LYS A 164 -2.74 -22.13 -3.41
CA LYS A 164 -3.22 -21.26 -4.50
C LYS A 164 -4.59 -20.66 -4.17
N PHE A 165 -5.53 -21.46 -3.68
CA PHE A 165 -6.88 -21.00 -3.35
C PHE A 165 -6.87 -19.98 -2.21
N SER A 166 -6.14 -20.27 -1.13
CA SER A 166 -6.02 -19.36 0.02
C SER A 166 -5.31 -18.04 -0.33
N LEU A 167 -4.44 -18.04 -1.34
CA LEU A 167 -3.76 -16.84 -1.84
C LEU A 167 -4.61 -15.98 -2.81
N GLN A 168 -5.76 -16.45 -3.29
CA GLN A 168 -6.58 -15.68 -4.26
C GLN A 168 -7.07 -14.35 -3.67
N ALA A 169 -7.62 -14.38 -2.46
CA ALA A 169 -8.13 -13.19 -1.78
C ALA A 169 -7.03 -12.13 -1.53
N PRO A 170 -5.87 -12.45 -0.92
CA PRO A 170 -4.81 -11.47 -0.73
C PRO A 170 -4.18 -11.02 -2.06
N ALA A 171 -4.06 -11.90 -3.06
CA ALA A 171 -3.55 -11.50 -4.37
C ALA A 171 -4.46 -10.48 -5.06
N ALA A 172 -5.78 -10.72 -5.05
CA ALA A 172 -6.76 -9.78 -5.58
C ALA A 172 -6.71 -8.43 -4.83
N ALA A 173 -6.64 -8.48 -3.49
CA ALA A 173 -6.55 -7.29 -2.66
C ALA A 173 -5.26 -6.49 -2.94
N HIS A 174 -4.11 -7.16 -3.01
CA HIS A 174 -2.84 -6.55 -3.34
C HIS A 174 -2.89 -5.91 -4.73
N HIS A 175 -3.34 -6.64 -5.75
CA HIS A 175 -3.37 -6.15 -7.13
C HIS A 175 -4.33 -4.97 -7.34
N THR A 176 -5.47 -4.97 -6.63
CA THR A 176 -6.41 -3.83 -6.63
C THR A 176 -5.74 -2.54 -6.12
N MET A 177 -4.77 -2.69 -5.22
CA MET A 177 -4.11 -1.59 -4.53
C MET A 177 -2.71 -1.25 -5.10
N THR A 178 -2.33 -1.80 -6.26
CA THR A 178 -1.02 -1.56 -6.91
C THR A 178 -1.08 -0.64 -8.13
N SER A 179 -1.80 0.47 -8.04
CA SER A 179 -1.81 1.52 -9.08
C SER A 179 -1.08 2.77 -8.61
N GLU A 180 -0.25 3.34 -9.46
CA GLU A 180 0.50 4.57 -9.18
C GLU A 180 -0.18 5.83 -9.73
N ARG A 181 -1.21 5.67 -10.58
CA ARG A 181 -1.80 6.77 -11.35
C ARG A 181 -3.09 7.33 -10.76
N ILE A 182 -3.66 6.67 -9.74
CA ILE A 182 -4.97 7.01 -9.19
C ILE A 182 -4.88 6.93 -7.66
N PRO A 183 -5.45 7.88 -6.90
CA PRO A 183 -5.53 7.77 -5.45
C PRO A 183 -6.31 6.52 -5.04
N LEU A 184 -5.67 5.58 -4.33
CA LEU A 184 -6.28 4.31 -3.94
C LEU A 184 -6.77 4.25 -2.50
N LEU A 185 -6.45 5.25 -1.67
CA LEU A 185 -6.75 5.21 -0.24
C LEU A 185 -8.25 5.03 0.05
N SER A 186 -9.12 5.57 -0.82
CA SER A 186 -10.57 5.39 -0.77
C SER A 186 -11.01 3.93 -0.98
N GLY A 187 -10.26 3.15 -1.75
CA GLY A 187 -10.49 1.74 -1.97
C GLY A 187 -9.80 0.82 -0.97
N ALA A 188 -8.90 1.33 -0.13
CA ALA A 188 -8.10 0.52 0.78
C ALA A 188 -8.97 -0.28 1.77
N LEU A 189 -9.85 0.41 2.49
CA LEU A 189 -10.69 -0.22 3.52
C LEU A 189 -11.74 -1.18 2.91
N PRO A 190 -12.46 -0.84 1.83
CA PRO A 190 -13.33 -1.79 1.14
C PRO A 190 -12.62 -3.05 0.63
N THR A 191 -11.44 -2.87 0.03
CA THR A 191 -10.63 -3.98 -0.48
C THR A 191 -10.14 -4.87 0.66
N TYR A 192 -9.69 -4.26 1.76
CA TYR A 192 -9.18 -4.97 2.93
C TYR A 192 -10.28 -5.81 3.62
N GLU A 193 -11.44 -5.21 3.86
CA GLU A 193 -12.57 -5.89 4.48
C GLU A 193 -13.08 -7.04 3.61
N THR A 194 -13.12 -6.86 2.29
CA THR A 194 -13.48 -7.93 1.35
C THR A 194 -12.50 -9.11 1.43
N PHE A 195 -11.20 -8.83 1.52
CA PHE A 195 -10.17 -9.85 1.73
C PHE A 195 -10.38 -10.63 3.04
N LEU A 196 -10.57 -9.92 4.16
CA LEU A 196 -10.79 -10.55 5.46
C LEU A 196 -12.06 -11.39 5.50
N GLU A 197 -13.15 -10.89 4.92
CA GLU A 197 -14.43 -11.60 4.83
C GLU A 197 -14.29 -12.91 4.04
N GLN A 198 -13.54 -12.89 2.93
CA GLN A 198 -13.26 -14.10 2.15
C GLN A 198 -12.42 -15.11 2.95
N TRP A 199 -11.36 -14.67 3.62
CA TRP A 199 -10.55 -15.54 4.46
C TRP A 199 -11.33 -16.11 5.66
N LYS A 200 -12.13 -15.29 6.33
CA LYS A 200 -13.06 -15.72 7.39
C LYS A 200 -13.99 -16.81 6.89
N ARG A 201 -14.63 -16.59 5.73
CA ARG A 201 -15.55 -17.57 5.12
C ARG A 201 -14.85 -18.89 4.80
N ILE A 202 -13.63 -18.85 4.27
CA ILE A 202 -12.85 -20.06 3.96
C ILE A 202 -12.43 -20.79 5.25
N SER A 203 -11.97 -20.05 6.26
CA SER A 203 -11.54 -20.59 7.56
C SER A 203 -12.67 -21.28 8.33
N MET A 204 -13.91 -20.78 8.21
CA MET A 204 -15.10 -21.33 8.87
C MET A 204 -15.86 -22.38 8.04
N SER A 205 -15.39 -22.71 6.83
CA SER A 205 -16.09 -23.63 5.94
C SER A 205 -15.97 -25.07 6.41
N SER A 206 -17.12 -25.75 6.61
CA SER A 206 -17.16 -27.19 6.88
C SER A 206 -16.72 -28.05 5.69
N MET A 207 -16.77 -27.50 4.46
CA MET A 207 -16.37 -28.23 3.24
C MET A 207 -14.85 -28.39 3.12
N ASN A 208 -14.08 -27.47 3.71
CA ASN A 208 -12.61 -27.48 3.64
C ASN A 208 -12.03 -27.11 5.03
N PRO A 209 -12.18 -28.01 6.04
CA PRO A 209 -11.85 -27.71 7.43
C PRO A 209 -10.36 -27.44 7.67
N GLN A 210 -9.49 -27.88 6.76
CA GLN A 210 -8.04 -27.67 6.87
C GLN A 210 -7.63 -26.20 6.85
N PHE A 211 -8.43 -25.31 6.26
CA PHE A 211 -8.12 -23.88 6.22
C PHE A 211 -8.29 -23.17 7.56
N GLY A 212 -9.11 -23.73 8.47
CA GLY A 212 -9.30 -23.20 9.83
C GLY A 212 -7.97 -22.93 10.55
N PRO A 213 -7.18 -23.98 10.85
CA PRO A 213 -5.88 -23.82 11.49
C PRO A 213 -4.86 -23.07 10.62
N LEU A 214 -4.87 -23.27 9.30
CA LEU A 214 -3.87 -22.67 8.39
C LEU A 214 -4.01 -21.16 8.25
N LEU A 215 -5.23 -20.62 8.32
CA LEU A 215 -5.49 -19.18 8.21
C LEU A 215 -5.49 -18.45 9.56
N LYS A 216 -5.49 -19.17 10.68
CA LYS A 216 -5.70 -18.62 12.03
C LYS A 216 -4.76 -17.45 12.34
N GLU A 217 -3.46 -17.64 12.20
CA GLU A 217 -2.46 -16.63 12.54
C GLU A 217 -2.48 -15.45 11.56
N GLY A 218 -2.71 -15.71 10.28
CA GLY A 218 -2.86 -14.66 9.26
C GLY A 218 -4.11 -13.80 9.50
N LEU A 219 -5.24 -14.42 9.83
CA LEU A 219 -6.47 -13.72 10.20
C LEU A 219 -6.30 -12.90 11.48
N ALA A 220 -5.64 -13.44 12.50
CA ALA A 220 -5.40 -12.71 13.75
C ALA A 220 -4.59 -11.42 13.53
N HIS A 221 -3.57 -11.46 12.66
CA HIS A 221 -2.85 -10.25 12.25
C HIS A 221 -3.74 -9.33 11.42
N GLY A 222 -4.49 -9.88 10.47
CA GLY A 222 -5.40 -9.10 9.63
C GLY A 222 -6.43 -8.29 10.44
N GLU A 223 -7.07 -8.90 11.43
CA GLU A 223 -8.02 -8.22 12.33
C GLU A 223 -7.36 -7.10 13.15
N ARG A 224 -6.09 -7.28 13.55
CA ARG A 224 -5.37 -6.25 14.31
C ARG A 224 -5.20 -5.00 13.47
N TYR A 225 -4.82 -5.15 12.20
CA TYR A 225 -4.65 -4.03 11.29
C TYR A 225 -5.99 -3.42 10.86
N HIS A 226 -7.03 -4.24 10.67
CA HIS A 226 -8.39 -3.74 10.42
C HIS A 226 -8.84 -2.76 11.50
N LYS A 227 -8.62 -3.09 12.79
CA LYS A 227 -8.94 -2.17 13.90
C LYS A 227 -8.24 -0.82 13.78
N HIS A 228 -6.97 -0.82 13.38
CA HIS A 228 -6.21 0.41 13.17
C HIS A 228 -6.76 1.22 11.99
N MET A 229 -7.03 0.57 10.85
CA MET A 229 -7.63 1.21 9.68
C MET A 229 -9.04 1.77 9.99
N HIS A 230 -9.84 1.03 10.76
CA HIS A 230 -11.18 1.41 11.15
C HIS A 230 -11.19 2.63 12.09
N ALA A 231 -10.21 2.72 12.99
CA ALA A 231 -10.07 3.87 13.90
C ALA A 231 -9.53 5.12 13.18
N ASN A 232 -8.76 4.95 12.10
CA ASN A 232 -8.19 6.07 11.35
C ASN A 232 -9.22 6.70 10.41
N LYS A 233 -9.64 7.93 10.73
CA LYS A 233 -10.67 8.65 9.97
C LYS A 233 -10.25 8.94 8.51
N ALA A 234 -8.95 8.96 8.19
CA ALA A 234 -8.42 9.26 6.85
C ALA A 234 -9.01 8.36 5.76
N TYR A 235 -9.23 7.07 6.06
CA TYR A 235 -9.84 6.14 5.11
C TYR A 235 -11.28 6.55 4.78
N VAL A 236 -12.04 6.94 5.80
CA VAL A 236 -13.44 7.38 5.64
C VAL A 236 -13.52 8.71 4.90
N PHE A 237 -12.58 9.62 5.14
CA PHE A 237 -12.45 10.85 4.37
C PHE A 237 -12.14 10.59 2.90
N ALA A 238 -11.18 9.72 2.61
CA ALA A 238 -10.83 9.35 1.25
C ALA A 238 -12.03 8.69 0.53
N MET A 239 -12.78 7.82 1.22
CA MET A 239 -14.02 7.23 0.71
C MET A 239 -15.08 8.29 0.38
N PHE A 240 -15.30 9.25 1.29
CA PHE A 240 -16.24 10.34 1.10
C PHE A 240 -15.90 11.20 -0.13
N ALA A 241 -14.62 11.55 -0.28
CA ALA A 241 -14.13 12.35 -1.40
C ALA A 241 -14.23 11.61 -2.75
N HIS A 242 -14.29 10.28 -2.75
CA HIS A 242 -14.38 9.47 -3.96
C HIS A 242 -15.82 9.46 -4.52
N PRO A 243 -16.07 9.98 -5.74
CA PRO A 243 -17.43 10.18 -6.26
C PRO A 243 -18.28 8.91 -6.35
N SER A 244 -17.66 7.74 -6.58
CA SER A 244 -18.38 6.47 -6.68
C SER A 244 -18.58 5.74 -5.35
N ILE A 245 -17.77 6.05 -4.32
CA ILE A 245 -17.84 5.34 -3.03
C ILE A 245 -18.69 6.15 -2.06
N ARG A 246 -18.32 7.41 -1.81
CA ARG A 246 -19.01 8.32 -0.88
C ARG A 246 -19.31 7.60 0.45
N PHE A 247 -20.58 7.52 0.85
CA PHE A 247 -21.04 6.81 2.04
C PHE A 247 -21.50 5.38 1.78
N SER A 248 -21.54 4.92 0.52
CA SER A 248 -22.19 3.64 0.16
C SER A 248 -21.59 2.43 0.89
N TRP A 249 -20.28 2.44 1.14
CA TRP A 249 -19.62 1.38 1.90
C TRP A 249 -19.99 1.43 3.39
N VAL A 250 -19.90 2.61 4.00
CA VAL A 250 -20.24 2.84 5.42
C VAL A 250 -21.71 2.53 5.68
N GLU A 251 -22.62 2.95 4.80
CA GLU A 251 -24.05 2.65 4.87
C GLU A 251 -24.34 1.15 4.88
N ARG A 252 -23.55 0.38 4.12
CA ARG A 252 -23.74 -1.06 3.96
C ARG A 252 -23.09 -1.87 5.07
N LYS A 253 -21.86 -1.54 5.44
CA LYS A 253 -21.03 -2.35 6.34
C LYS A 253 -21.03 -1.82 7.77
N TRP A 254 -21.15 -0.50 7.96
CA TRP A 254 -21.07 0.18 9.26
C TRP A 254 -22.33 1.02 9.53
N CYS A 255 -23.51 0.47 9.23
CA CYS A 255 -24.78 1.20 9.28
C CYS A 255 -25.08 1.84 10.64
N ASN A 256 -24.63 1.22 11.73
CA ASN A 256 -24.81 1.73 13.10
C ASN A 256 -23.90 2.93 13.43
N GLU A 257 -22.87 3.19 12.61
CA GLU A 257 -21.86 4.22 12.87
C GLU A 257 -21.98 5.43 11.93
N ILE A 258 -22.89 5.37 10.95
CA ILE A 258 -23.03 6.39 9.90
C ILE A 258 -23.18 7.81 10.44
N SER A 259 -23.94 8.00 11.52
CA SER A 259 -24.15 9.31 12.14
C SER A 259 -22.87 9.87 12.72
N SER A 260 -22.07 9.02 13.38
CA SER A 260 -20.77 9.37 13.96
C SER A 260 -19.75 9.71 12.86
N VAL A 261 -19.74 8.93 11.79
CA VAL A 261 -18.91 9.16 10.61
C VAL A 261 -19.26 10.51 9.94
N LYS A 262 -20.54 10.79 9.72
CA LYS A 262 -20.99 12.06 9.13
C LYS A 262 -20.61 13.25 10.01
N ALA A 263 -20.75 13.14 11.33
CA ALA A 263 -20.34 14.17 12.27
C ALA A 263 -18.82 14.43 12.20
N SER A 264 -18.01 13.37 12.19
CA SER A 264 -16.55 13.48 12.02
C SER A 264 -16.16 14.17 10.71
N ILE A 265 -16.91 13.92 9.62
CA ILE A 265 -16.64 14.57 8.34
C ILE A 265 -16.94 16.06 8.38
N LEU A 266 -18.07 16.44 8.98
CA LEU A 266 -18.46 17.84 9.13
C LEU A 266 -17.45 18.61 9.98
N GLU A 267 -16.97 18.02 11.08
CA GLU A 267 -15.94 18.59 11.95
C GLU A 267 -14.61 18.83 11.20
N LEU A 268 -14.16 17.87 10.40
CA LEU A 268 -12.92 18.04 9.66
C LEU A 268 -13.05 19.05 8.53
N VAL A 269 -14.18 19.04 7.81
CA VAL A 269 -14.47 20.01 6.75
C VAL A 269 -14.53 21.42 7.33
N SER A 270 -15.19 21.64 8.47
CA SER A 270 -15.23 22.95 9.13
C SER A 270 -13.85 23.42 9.59
N THR A 271 -13.04 22.51 10.15
CA THR A 271 -11.67 22.80 10.59
C THR A 271 -10.74 23.18 9.43
N HIS A 272 -10.93 22.58 8.25
CA HIS A 272 -10.06 22.78 7.09
C HIS A 272 -10.61 23.78 6.07
N LEU A 273 -11.88 24.19 6.16
CA LEU A 273 -12.49 25.19 5.27
C LEU A 273 -11.69 26.50 5.21
N GLY A 274 -11.16 26.95 6.35
CA GLY A 274 -10.28 28.11 6.42
C GLY A 274 -8.90 27.91 5.78
N LYS A 275 -8.40 26.65 5.73
CA LYS A 275 -7.10 26.30 5.12
C LYS A 275 -7.22 26.11 3.59
N PHE A 276 -8.36 25.63 3.09
CA PHE A 276 -8.62 25.46 1.65
C PHE A 276 -8.70 26.78 0.88
N ILE A 277 -9.24 27.84 1.50
CA ILE A 277 -9.29 29.18 0.89
C ILE A 277 -7.87 29.70 0.62
N VAL A 278 -6.93 29.48 1.55
CA VAL A 278 -5.52 29.89 1.41
C VAL A 278 -4.78 29.06 0.34
N TYR A 279 -5.10 27.77 0.21
CA TYR A 279 -4.46 26.90 -0.77
C TYR A 279 -4.85 27.23 -2.23
N ALA A 280 -6.09 27.68 -2.46
CA ALA A 280 -6.55 28.12 -3.77
C ALA A 280 -5.82 29.40 -4.26
N ASP A 281 -5.42 30.27 -3.32
CA ASP A 281 -4.67 31.49 -3.62
C ASP A 281 -3.16 31.24 -3.85
N CYS A 282 -2.59 30.19 -3.24
CA CYS A 282 -1.17 29.83 -3.41
C CYS A 282 -0.88 28.91 -4.60
N TYR A 283 -1.88 28.18 -5.11
CA TYR A 283 -1.78 27.37 -6.33
C TYR A 283 -2.78 27.89 -7.36
N PRO A 284 -2.35 28.71 -8.34
CA PRO A 284 -3.22 29.00 -9.46
C PRO A 284 -3.32 27.70 -10.28
N PHE A 285 -4.36 26.91 -10.03
CA PHE A 285 -4.85 25.93 -11.00
C PHE A 285 -5.24 26.71 -12.26
N ARG A 286 -4.28 26.95 -13.14
CA ARG A 286 -4.47 27.76 -14.36
C ARG A 286 -5.38 27.11 -15.41
N ASP A 287 -5.93 25.92 -15.18
CA ASP A 287 -6.76 25.24 -16.18
C ASP A 287 -7.97 24.45 -15.68
N ALA A 288 -8.33 24.51 -14.40
CA ALA A 288 -9.56 23.88 -13.93
C ALA A 288 -10.70 24.92 -13.88
N ARG A 289 -11.46 25.03 -14.97
CA ARG A 289 -12.78 25.69 -14.96
C ARG A 289 -13.66 24.98 -13.94
N ILE A 290 -13.79 25.54 -12.74
CA ILE A 290 -14.84 25.17 -11.79
C ILE A 290 -16.14 25.77 -12.32
N PRO A 291 -17.16 24.98 -12.68
CA PRO A 291 -18.45 25.51 -13.09
C PRO A 291 -19.10 26.25 -11.92
N HIS A 292 -19.47 27.49 -12.17
CA HIS A 292 -20.03 28.44 -11.22
C HIS A 292 -21.51 28.13 -10.94
N GLU A 293 -21.86 26.92 -10.48
CA GLU A 293 -23.25 26.57 -10.16
C GLU A 293 -23.35 25.65 -8.93
N VAL A 294 -22.86 26.09 -7.78
CA VAL A 294 -23.35 25.62 -6.46
C VAL A 294 -23.26 26.79 -5.47
N CYS A 295 -24.09 27.81 -5.67
CA CYS A 295 -24.44 28.79 -4.65
C CYS A 295 -25.66 29.61 -5.11
N GLN A 296 -26.81 28.94 -5.22
CA GLN A 296 -28.15 29.51 -5.00
C GLN A 296 -29.03 28.43 -4.38
#